data_AF-A0A7V2G5Q2-F1
#
_entry.id   AF-A0A7V2G5Q2-F1
#
_cell.length_a   1.000
_cell.length_b   1.000
_cell.length_c   1.000
_cell.angle_alpha   90.00
_cell.angle_beta   90.00
_cell.angle_gamma   90.00
#
_symmetry.space_group_name_H-M   'P 1'
#
loop_
_entity.id
_entity.type
_entity.pdbx_description
1 polymer ?
#
loop_
_entity_poly.entity_id
_entity_poly.type
_entity_poly.pdbx_seq_one_letter_code
_entity_poly.pdbx_strand_id
1 'polypeptide(L)'
;MQPAGAVEEALPVKTSAIILRVADFLKRYPPFASLEEEALLEVARSGRVRYCEREEILFEEGKPCGKHLFVIQTGAIRLVRGPDRELVDLRGAGDFLGAGAVFGQTEYRHTALVEEDSILYALDLATFGRACAGSAAAMRFLSIYLVAGEPGDDPHASVRADAWAGGTTAHLETAAARTAAGPGSTPVREVARALEVADRSAFVVLDEERRPIGLVTDSDLRRQVATGSVAPGDPVAELRPSPARTLSPEATPSGALLEMLRHGVRHLCVTEDGSPGSALRGVVSEHEVALSRGTHAIALLREIRRSRSPAALRALGEQVDGMLARELHGPEDAPWCARLALEARRAVFLRIEQWARGEMGSPAVPVTLALAGSVGRGESLTRTDCPFLVFGGEGADPGWMAGLVRGIDARLVEAGFEAPRWGALAAPEER
;
A
#
# COMPACT_ATOMS: atom_id res chain seq x y z
N MET A 1 30.87 -29.69 27.99
CA MET A 1 30.83 -28.41 28.72
C MET A 1 30.07 -27.41 27.86
N GLN A 2 28.75 -27.31 28.06
CA GLN A 2 27.91 -26.25 27.49
C GLN A 2 27.95 -25.06 28.46
N PRO A 3 27.92 -23.81 27.99
CA PRO A 3 27.41 -22.72 28.79
C PRO A 3 25.94 -22.44 28.42
N ALA A 4 25.14 -22.39 29.47
CA ALA A 4 23.78 -21.87 29.50
C ALA A 4 23.79 -20.33 29.53
N GLY A 5 22.78 -19.70 28.93
CA GLY A 5 22.50 -18.27 29.02
C GLY A 5 21.00 -18.04 28.84
N ALA A 6 20.38 -17.45 29.86
CA ALA A 6 18.96 -17.45 30.19
C ALA A 6 17.97 -16.98 29.09
N VAL A 7 16.84 -17.67 29.01
CA VAL A 7 15.60 -17.20 28.39
C VAL A 7 14.93 -16.29 29.41
N GLU A 8 14.89 -14.98 29.14
CA GLU A 8 14.17 -14.02 29.99
C GLU A 8 12.68 -14.05 29.62
N GLU A 9 11.86 -14.58 30.53
CA GLU A 9 10.42 -14.76 30.38
C GLU A 9 9.67 -13.42 30.45
N ALA A 10 9.03 -13.03 29.35
CA ALA A 10 8.18 -11.85 29.24
C ALA A 10 6.86 -11.99 30.02
N LEU A 11 6.53 -10.98 30.84
CA LEU A 11 5.33 -10.95 31.67
C LEU A 11 4.05 -10.62 30.85
N PRO A 12 2.93 -11.37 31.03
CA PRO A 12 1.66 -11.09 30.35
C PRO A 12 0.97 -9.83 30.90
N VAL A 13 0.33 -9.07 30.03
CA VAL A 13 -0.45 -7.86 30.38
C VAL A 13 -1.75 -8.27 31.09
N LYS A 14 -1.79 -8.15 32.43
CA LYS A 14 -2.89 -8.70 33.26
C LYS A 14 -3.85 -7.67 33.89
N THR A 15 -3.82 -6.39 33.50
CA THR A 15 -4.69 -5.36 34.11
C THR A 15 -5.49 -4.59 33.04
N SER A 16 -6.82 -4.50 33.19
CA SER A 16 -7.75 -3.83 32.26
C SER A 16 -7.34 -2.38 31.92
N ALA A 17 -6.68 -1.69 32.84
CA ALA A 17 -6.16 -0.34 32.63
C ALA A 17 -4.99 -0.26 31.63
N ILE A 18 -4.16 -1.31 31.53
CA ILE A 18 -3.03 -1.35 30.59
C ILE A 18 -3.55 -1.59 29.16
N ILE A 19 -4.53 -2.49 29.01
CA ILE A 19 -5.18 -2.77 27.71
C ILE A 19 -5.81 -1.50 27.14
N LEU A 20 -6.53 -0.74 27.95
CA LEU A 20 -7.13 0.54 27.53
C LEU A 20 -6.06 1.54 27.09
N ARG A 21 -4.95 1.68 27.82
CA ARG A 21 -3.84 2.56 27.44
C ARG A 21 -3.17 2.14 26.12
N VAL A 22 -3.04 0.84 25.87
CA VAL A 22 -2.51 0.31 24.60
C VAL A 22 -3.51 0.61 23.47
N ALA A 23 -4.80 0.34 23.66
CA ALA A 23 -5.84 0.63 22.67
C ALA A 23 -5.92 2.13 22.35
N ASP A 24 -5.90 3.01 23.37
CA ASP A 24 -5.88 4.46 23.21
C ASP A 24 -4.64 4.94 22.45
N PHE A 25 -3.48 4.33 22.74
CA PHE A 25 -2.26 4.61 21.97
C PHE A 25 -2.46 4.23 20.50
N LEU A 26 -2.90 3.00 20.24
CA LEU A 26 -3.06 2.45 18.89
C LEU A 26 -4.08 3.25 18.07
N LYS A 27 -5.22 3.63 18.65
CA LYS A 27 -6.32 4.37 17.98
C LYS A 27 -5.88 5.69 17.34
N ARG A 28 -4.73 6.25 17.76
CA ARG A 28 -4.17 7.49 17.20
C ARG A 28 -3.46 7.29 15.86
N TYR A 29 -3.15 6.06 15.47
CA TYR A 29 -2.34 5.75 14.30
C TYR A 29 -3.06 4.78 13.35
N PRO A 30 -3.02 4.99 12.03
CA PRO A 30 -3.48 3.98 11.08
C PRO A 30 -2.60 2.71 11.14
N PRO A 31 -3.13 1.52 10.85
CA PRO A 31 -4.53 1.23 10.48
C PRO A 31 -5.49 1.13 11.69
N PHE A 32 -4.97 1.19 12.92
CA PHE A 32 -5.72 0.96 14.15
C PHE A 32 -6.83 1.98 14.40
N ALA A 33 -6.63 3.23 13.97
CA ALA A 33 -7.65 4.29 14.00
C ALA A 33 -8.94 3.93 13.24
N SER A 34 -8.88 2.96 12.32
CA SER A 34 -10.00 2.52 11.50
C SER A 34 -10.60 1.18 11.95
N LEU A 35 -10.19 0.67 13.10
CA LEU A 35 -10.75 -0.55 13.69
C LEU A 35 -11.90 -0.21 14.63
N GLU A 36 -12.92 -1.07 14.63
CA GLU A 36 -13.99 -1.04 15.63
C GLU A 36 -13.41 -1.24 17.03
N GLU A 37 -14.07 -0.65 18.03
CA GLU A 37 -13.54 -0.57 19.39
C GLU A 37 -13.32 -1.95 20.01
N GLU A 38 -14.23 -2.89 19.79
CA GLU A 38 -14.09 -4.28 20.25
C GLU A 38 -12.89 -4.98 19.60
N ALA A 39 -12.69 -4.78 18.29
CA ALA A 39 -11.58 -5.39 17.54
C ALA A 39 -10.24 -4.79 17.97
N LEU A 40 -10.19 -3.47 18.21
CA LEU A 40 -9.00 -2.79 18.71
C LEU A 40 -8.61 -3.27 20.11
N LEU A 41 -9.60 -3.47 20.99
CA LEU A 41 -9.39 -4.02 22.33
C LEU A 41 -8.92 -5.47 22.28
N GLU A 42 -9.41 -6.29 21.34
CA GLU A 42 -8.93 -7.66 21.13
C GLU A 42 -7.46 -7.67 20.71
N VAL A 43 -7.09 -6.82 19.75
CA VAL A 43 -5.69 -6.65 19.32
C VAL A 43 -4.81 -6.20 20.49
N ALA A 44 -5.24 -5.20 21.26
CA ALA A 44 -4.50 -4.72 22.43
C ALA A 44 -4.32 -5.79 23.52
N ARG A 45 -5.32 -6.64 23.74
CA ARG A 45 -5.25 -7.77 24.69
C ARG A 45 -4.26 -8.85 24.28
N SER A 46 -4.06 -9.03 22.97
CA SER A 46 -3.10 -10.02 22.46
C SER A 46 -1.65 -9.59 22.64
N GLY A 47 -1.43 -8.32 23.01
CA GLY A 47 -0.12 -7.69 23.04
C GLY A 47 0.65 -7.87 24.35
N ARG A 48 1.98 -7.76 24.22
CA ARG A 48 2.90 -7.59 25.35
C ARG A 48 3.82 -6.40 25.12
N VAL A 49 4.23 -5.75 26.20
CA VAL A 49 5.23 -4.68 26.17
C VAL A 49 6.61 -5.31 26.13
N ARG A 50 7.45 -4.87 25.19
CA ARG A 50 8.85 -5.28 25.07
C ARG A 50 9.72 -4.04 25.14
N TYR A 51 10.70 -4.07 26.03
CA TYR A 51 11.80 -3.11 26.04
C TYR A 51 12.93 -3.66 25.16
N CYS A 52 13.55 -2.80 24.35
CA CYS A 52 14.70 -3.16 23.53
C CYS A 52 15.81 -2.13 23.72
N GLU A 53 17.03 -2.60 23.85
CA GLU A 53 18.21 -1.74 24.00
C GLU A 53 18.73 -1.27 22.64
N ARG A 54 19.38 -0.10 22.61
CA ARG A 54 20.09 0.38 21.41
C ARG A 54 21.01 -0.71 20.84
N GLU A 55 21.03 -0.82 19.51
CA GLU A 55 21.75 -1.81 18.71
C GLU A 55 21.23 -3.27 18.79
N GLU A 56 20.18 -3.54 19.57
CA GLU A 56 19.51 -4.84 19.55
C GLU A 56 18.87 -5.12 18.17
N ILE A 57 18.96 -6.37 17.71
CA ILE A 57 18.31 -6.82 16.48
C ILE A 57 16.92 -7.38 16.81
N LEU A 58 15.88 -6.76 16.28
CA LEU A 58 14.49 -7.20 16.48
C LEU A 58 14.14 -8.41 15.60
N PHE A 59 14.61 -8.42 14.36
CA PHE A 59 14.57 -9.55 13.43
C PHE A 59 15.57 -9.33 12.29
N GLU A 60 15.99 -10.42 11.65
CA GLU A 60 17.01 -10.41 10.59
C GLU A 60 16.41 -10.72 9.23
N GLU A 61 16.98 -10.09 8.20
CA GLU A 61 16.71 -10.38 6.79
C GLU A 61 16.90 -11.88 6.47
N GLY A 62 16.01 -12.45 5.67
CA GLY A 62 16.01 -13.86 5.28
C GLY A 62 15.55 -14.84 6.36
N LYS A 63 15.27 -14.39 7.60
CA LYS A 63 14.69 -15.26 8.64
C LYS A 63 13.18 -15.39 8.46
N PRO A 64 12.56 -16.52 8.85
CA PRO A 64 11.12 -16.68 8.82
C PRO A 64 10.38 -15.59 9.59
N CYS A 65 9.29 -15.09 9.04
CA CYS A 65 8.44 -14.10 9.70
C CYS A 65 7.88 -14.68 11.01
N GLY A 66 8.01 -13.91 12.09
CA GLY A 66 7.46 -14.25 13.39
C GLY A 66 5.94 -14.05 13.47
N LYS A 67 5.37 -14.48 14.59
CA LYS A 67 3.92 -14.37 14.89
C LYS A 67 3.50 -13.01 15.47
N HIS A 68 4.42 -12.04 15.53
CA HIS A 68 4.18 -10.77 16.21
C HIS A 68 4.26 -9.60 15.24
N LEU A 69 3.34 -8.66 15.41
CA LEU A 69 3.44 -7.30 14.90
C LEU A 69 4.08 -6.43 15.98
N PHE A 70 5.12 -5.68 15.64
CA PHE A 70 5.77 -4.77 16.59
C PHE A 70 5.35 -3.34 16.30
N VAL A 71 4.66 -2.69 17.24
CA VAL A 71 4.30 -1.27 17.16
C VAL A 71 5.22 -0.46 18.06
N ILE A 72 5.83 0.60 17.55
CA ILE A 72 6.78 1.43 18.30
C ILE A 72 5.98 2.38 19.18
N GLN A 73 6.08 2.24 20.50
CA GLN A 73 5.44 3.14 21.45
C GLN A 73 6.31 4.38 21.71
N THR A 74 7.62 4.18 21.87
CA THR A 74 8.63 5.22 22.05
C THR A 74 9.97 4.66 21.57
N GLY A 75 10.82 5.52 21.01
CA GLY A 75 12.09 5.14 20.40
C GLY A 75 12.04 5.11 18.87
N ALA A 76 13.12 4.59 18.26
CA ALA A 76 13.27 4.49 16.82
C ALA A 76 13.95 3.17 16.40
N ILE A 77 13.47 2.59 15.29
CA ILE A 77 13.97 1.34 14.72
C ILE A 77 14.41 1.60 13.28
N ARG A 78 15.64 1.21 12.96
CA ARG A 78 16.24 1.31 11.65
C ARG A 78 16.07 0.00 10.87
N LEU A 79 15.54 0.08 9.65
CA LEU A 79 15.52 -1.03 8.70
C LEU A 79 16.76 -0.96 7.82
N VAL A 80 17.52 -2.05 7.77
CA VAL A 80 18.73 -2.16 6.97
C VAL A 80 18.71 -3.39 6.08
N ARG A 81 19.45 -3.34 4.98
CA ARG A 81 19.60 -4.45 4.04
C ARG A 81 21.06 -4.87 3.88
N GLY A 82 21.26 -6.18 3.69
CA GLY A 82 22.50 -6.75 3.23
C GLY A 82 23.61 -6.73 4.28
N PRO A 83 24.79 -7.28 3.96
CA PRO A 83 25.90 -7.42 4.91
C PRO A 83 26.46 -6.07 5.36
N ASP A 84 26.40 -5.05 4.50
CA ASP A 84 26.89 -3.68 4.79
C ASP A 84 25.89 -2.82 5.58
N ARG A 85 24.73 -3.38 5.95
CA ARG A 85 23.65 -2.71 6.70
C ARG A 85 23.24 -1.37 6.08
N GLU A 86 23.00 -1.38 4.77
CA GLU A 86 22.54 -0.19 4.05
C GLU A 86 21.19 0.27 4.62
N LEU A 87 21.07 1.56 4.96
CA LEU A 87 19.85 2.14 5.52
C LEU A 87 18.73 2.13 4.48
N VAL A 88 17.69 1.35 4.75
CA VAL A 88 16.47 1.31 3.94
C VAL A 88 15.42 2.29 4.46
N ASP A 89 15.19 2.31 5.77
CA ASP A 89 14.14 3.12 6.39
C ASP A 89 14.42 3.38 7.88
N LEU A 90 13.78 4.40 8.45
CA LEU A 90 13.83 4.71 9.89
C LEU A 90 12.40 4.93 10.40
N ARG A 91 12.00 4.14 11.39
CA ARG A 91 10.64 4.08 11.93
C ARG A 91 10.59 4.59 13.35
N GLY A 92 9.60 5.42 13.66
CA GLY A 92 9.45 6.08 14.96
C GLY A 92 8.16 5.72 15.68
N ALA A 93 7.89 6.39 16.80
CA ALA A 93 6.69 6.16 17.60
C ALA A 93 5.39 6.25 16.74
N GLY A 94 4.57 5.21 16.80
CA GLY A 94 3.34 5.05 16.02
C GLY A 94 3.50 4.19 14.77
N ASP A 95 4.72 3.99 14.27
CA ASP A 95 4.99 3.03 13.19
C ASP A 95 4.95 1.58 13.68
N PHE A 96 4.85 0.65 12.73
CA PHE A 96 4.90 -0.78 13.02
C PHE A 96 5.75 -1.59 12.03
N LEU A 97 6.14 -2.78 12.47
CA LEU A 97 7.07 -3.69 11.81
C LEU A 97 6.51 -5.12 11.86
N GLY A 98 6.88 -5.95 10.87
CA GLY A 98 6.50 -7.37 10.85
C GLY A 98 5.11 -7.67 10.27
N ALA A 99 4.43 -6.69 9.65
CA ALA A 99 3.10 -6.90 9.06
C ALA A 99 3.12 -7.73 7.75
N GLY A 100 4.28 -7.98 7.14
CA GLY A 100 4.39 -8.67 5.85
C GLY A 100 3.74 -10.05 5.83
N ALA A 101 3.80 -10.80 6.94
CA ALA A 101 3.21 -12.13 7.02
C ALA A 101 1.67 -12.14 6.96
N VAL A 102 0.99 -11.00 7.17
CA VAL A 102 -0.45 -10.86 6.90
C VAL A 102 -0.75 -11.04 5.40
N PHE A 103 0.23 -10.77 4.54
CA PHE A 103 0.11 -10.81 3.08
C PHE A 103 0.89 -11.99 2.47
N GLY A 104 1.11 -13.05 3.25
CA GLY A 104 1.76 -14.27 2.77
C GLY A 104 3.29 -14.17 2.65
N GLN A 105 3.92 -13.12 3.18
CA GLN A 105 5.37 -13.06 3.28
C GLN A 105 5.87 -14.12 4.28
N THR A 106 6.77 -14.99 3.83
CA THR A 106 7.32 -16.08 4.66
C THR A 106 8.58 -15.69 5.40
N GLU A 107 9.37 -14.72 4.89
CA GLU A 107 10.67 -14.32 5.44
C GLU A 107 10.78 -12.79 5.56
N TYR A 108 11.51 -12.30 6.57
CA TYR A 108 11.76 -10.87 6.74
C TYR A 108 12.65 -10.36 5.61
N ARG A 109 12.24 -9.24 4.99
CA ARG A 109 12.95 -8.65 3.84
C ARG A 109 14.09 -7.70 4.20
N HIS A 110 14.12 -7.28 5.46
CA HIS A 110 15.11 -6.34 6.00
C HIS A 110 15.43 -6.75 7.43
N THR A 111 16.61 -6.37 7.90
CA THR A 111 16.99 -6.48 9.31
C THR A 111 16.49 -5.25 10.05
N ALA A 112 15.82 -5.43 11.19
CA ALA A 112 15.37 -4.35 12.06
C ALA A 112 16.34 -4.18 13.25
N LEU A 113 17.02 -3.04 13.30
CA LEU A 113 17.98 -2.67 14.35
C LEU A 113 17.41 -1.54 15.20
N VAL A 114 17.50 -1.67 16.51
CA VAL A 114 17.08 -0.63 17.46
C VAL A 114 18.09 0.52 17.41
N GLU A 115 17.61 1.73 17.10
CA GLU A 115 18.49 2.92 16.96
C GLU A 115 18.70 3.62 18.31
N GLU A 116 17.70 3.57 19.19
CA GLU A 116 17.73 4.10 20.56
C GLU A 116 16.83 3.23 21.46
N ASP A 117 17.06 3.26 22.77
CA ASP A 117 16.28 2.47 23.74
C ASP A 117 14.78 2.64 23.49
N SER A 118 14.13 1.53 23.17
CA SER A 118 12.79 1.54 22.56
C SER A 118 11.81 0.70 23.37
N ILE A 119 10.57 1.16 23.45
CA ILE A 119 9.45 0.40 23.98
C ILE A 119 8.54 0.04 22.83
N LEU A 120 8.31 -1.26 22.64
CA LEU A 120 7.49 -1.82 21.58
C LEU A 120 6.28 -2.55 22.16
N TYR A 121 5.14 -2.46 21.48
CA TYR A 121 4.04 -3.39 21.67
C TYR A 121 4.18 -4.54 20.67
N ALA A 122 4.46 -5.75 21.17
CA ALA A 122 4.46 -6.97 20.37
C ALA A 122 3.05 -7.58 20.40
N LEU A 123 2.25 -7.27 19.39
CA LEU A 123 0.86 -7.70 19.22
C LEU A 123 0.80 -9.02 18.44
N ASP A 124 -0.23 -9.85 18.65
CA ASP A 124 -0.41 -11.07 17.86
C ASP A 124 -0.79 -10.73 16.41
N LEU A 125 0.02 -11.20 15.47
CA LEU A 125 -0.12 -10.87 14.05
C LEU A 125 -1.42 -11.44 13.47
N ALA A 126 -1.83 -12.64 13.89
CA ALA A 126 -3.04 -13.27 13.39
C ALA A 126 -4.30 -12.51 13.86
N THR A 127 -4.32 -12.09 15.12
CA THR A 127 -5.42 -11.28 15.69
C THR A 127 -5.50 -9.91 15.04
N PHE A 128 -4.36 -9.25 14.83
CA PHE A 128 -4.30 -8.02 14.05
C PHE A 128 -4.81 -8.20 12.61
N GLY A 129 -4.36 -9.24 11.91
CA GLY A 129 -4.81 -9.54 10.55
C GLY A 129 -6.33 -9.74 10.45
N ARG A 130 -6.93 -10.48 11.41
CA ARG A 130 -8.40 -10.64 11.48
C ARG A 130 -9.13 -9.32 11.74
N ALA A 131 -8.62 -8.50 12.67
CA ALA A 131 -9.21 -7.21 12.98
C ALA A 131 -9.18 -6.28 11.75
N CYS A 132 -8.07 -6.25 11.03
CA CYS A 132 -7.96 -5.48 9.80
C CYS A 132 -8.87 -6.01 8.70
N ALA A 133 -9.00 -7.33 8.52
CA ALA A 133 -9.90 -7.92 7.53
C ALA A 133 -11.37 -7.47 7.68
N GLY A 134 -11.79 -7.11 8.90
CA GLY A 134 -13.11 -6.53 9.18
C GLY A 134 -13.28 -5.06 8.79
N SER A 135 -12.21 -4.35 8.43
CA SER A 135 -12.21 -2.93 8.08
C SER A 135 -11.52 -2.66 6.74
N ALA A 136 -12.31 -2.24 5.74
CA ALA A 136 -11.80 -1.92 4.41
C ALA A 136 -10.73 -0.81 4.43
N ALA A 137 -10.88 0.18 5.33
CA ALA A 137 -9.91 1.25 5.51
C ALA A 137 -8.58 0.74 6.11
N ALA A 138 -8.65 -0.19 7.07
CA ALA A 138 -7.47 -0.80 7.68
C ALA A 138 -6.71 -1.68 6.67
N MET A 139 -7.41 -2.53 5.90
CA MET A 139 -6.78 -3.35 4.86
C MET A 139 -6.15 -2.52 3.75
N ARG A 140 -6.81 -1.43 3.35
CA ARG A 140 -6.27 -0.49 2.36
C ARG A 140 -5.00 0.19 2.85
N PHE A 141 -4.94 0.58 4.12
CA PHE A 141 -3.72 1.17 4.68
C PHE A 141 -2.58 0.14 4.72
N LEU A 142 -2.85 -1.09 5.14
CA LEU A 142 -1.83 -2.14 5.22
C LEU A 142 -1.22 -2.51 3.87
N SER A 143 -2.05 -2.62 2.83
CA SER A 143 -1.56 -2.91 1.48
C SER A 143 -0.66 -1.81 0.94
N ILE A 144 -0.95 -0.54 1.24
CA ILE A 144 -0.11 0.61 0.87
C ILE A 144 1.20 0.60 1.69
N TYR A 145 1.09 0.41 3.00
CA TYR A 145 2.22 0.51 3.94
C TYR A 145 3.30 -0.55 3.66
N LEU A 146 2.91 -1.78 3.34
CA LEU A 146 3.85 -2.87 3.08
C LEU A 146 4.49 -2.83 1.69
N VAL A 147 3.80 -2.24 0.71
CA VAL A 147 4.32 -2.11 -0.66
C VAL A 147 5.24 -0.88 -0.79
N ALA A 148 5.11 0.11 0.09
CA ALA A 148 5.90 1.34 0.11
C ALA A 148 7.31 1.20 0.71
N GLY A 149 7.62 0.10 1.42
CA GLY A 149 8.86 -0.13 2.17
C GLY A 149 9.98 -0.90 1.45
N GLU A 150 10.00 -0.95 0.11
CA GLU A 150 11.01 -1.70 -0.64
C GLU A 150 11.87 -0.85 -1.59
N PRO A 151 13.17 -0.72 -1.32
CA PRO A 151 14.18 -0.48 -2.34
C PRO A 151 14.67 -1.83 -2.90
N GLY A 152 13.87 -2.56 -3.69
CA GLY A 152 14.03 -3.94 -4.24
C GLY A 152 15.39 -4.67 -4.41
N ASP A 153 15.30 -6.00 -4.45
CA ASP A 153 16.18 -6.90 -5.23
C ASP A 153 15.30 -8.11 -5.63
N ASP A 154 14.71 -8.06 -6.83
CA ASP A 154 13.96 -9.19 -7.40
C ASP A 154 14.52 -9.45 -8.82
N PRO A 155 15.12 -10.64 -9.07
CA PRO A 155 15.63 -11.05 -10.37
C PRO A 155 14.56 -11.07 -11.49
N HIS A 156 13.27 -10.98 -11.15
CA HIS A 156 12.17 -10.90 -12.13
C HIS A 156 11.86 -9.48 -12.63
N ALA A 157 12.61 -8.47 -12.18
CA ALA A 157 12.45 -7.08 -12.65
C ALA A 157 12.75 -6.90 -14.16
N SER A 158 13.43 -7.84 -14.80
CA SER A 158 13.72 -7.81 -16.23
C SER A 158 12.51 -8.11 -17.13
N VAL A 159 11.39 -8.60 -16.59
CA VAL A 159 10.17 -8.89 -17.38
C VAL A 159 9.19 -7.69 -17.42
N ARG A 160 9.47 -6.60 -16.69
CA ARG A 160 8.54 -5.45 -16.58
C ARG A 160 8.97 -4.19 -17.32
N ALA A 161 10.08 -4.22 -18.05
CA ALA A 161 10.51 -3.10 -18.88
C ALA A 161 9.72 -3.02 -20.21
N ASP A 162 9.22 -4.14 -20.74
CA ASP A 162 8.43 -4.16 -21.98
C ASP A 162 6.94 -3.81 -21.75
N ALA A 163 6.49 -3.77 -20.48
CA ALA A 163 5.09 -3.51 -20.13
C ALA A 163 4.72 -2.02 -20.11
N TRP A 164 5.65 -1.10 -20.38
CA TRP A 164 5.42 0.35 -20.28
C TRP A 164 4.85 0.99 -21.54
N ALA A 165 4.64 0.21 -22.61
CA ALA A 165 3.95 0.67 -23.83
C ALA A 165 2.50 0.16 -23.95
N GLY A 166 2.07 -0.77 -23.10
CA GLY A 166 0.72 -1.36 -23.12
C GLY A 166 -0.09 -0.87 -21.93
N GLY A 167 -1.13 -0.07 -22.21
CA GLY A 167 -1.91 0.65 -21.21
C GLY A 167 -2.60 -0.21 -20.15
N THR A 168 -3.32 0.50 -19.28
CA THR A 168 -4.16 0.11 -18.13
C THR A 168 -4.96 -1.21 -18.24
N THR A 169 -5.04 -1.81 -19.42
CA THR A 169 -5.74 -3.04 -19.80
C THR A 169 -4.98 -4.30 -19.42
N ALA A 170 -3.64 -4.32 -19.55
CA ALA A 170 -2.81 -5.49 -19.22
C ALA A 170 -2.89 -5.90 -17.73
N HIS A 171 -3.22 -4.95 -16.85
CA HIS A 171 -3.40 -5.21 -15.43
C HIS A 171 -4.74 -5.90 -15.10
N LEU A 172 -5.80 -5.65 -15.89
CA LEU A 172 -7.06 -6.40 -15.77
C LEU A 172 -6.93 -7.82 -16.31
N GLU A 173 -6.15 -8.01 -17.39
CA GLU A 173 -5.83 -9.35 -17.91
C GLU A 173 -5.05 -10.19 -16.90
N THR A 174 -4.12 -9.57 -16.16
CA THR A 174 -3.34 -10.27 -15.12
C THR A 174 -4.22 -10.62 -13.91
N ALA A 175 -5.18 -9.79 -13.54
CA ALA A 175 -6.19 -10.11 -12.53
C ALA A 175 -7.13 -11.25 -13.00
N ALA A 176 -7.45 -11.32 -14.28
CA ALA A 176 -8.29 -12.36 -14.88
C ALA A 176 -7.65 -13.77 -14.96
N ALA A 177 -6.33 -13.89 -14.76
CA ALA A 177 -5.54 -15.11 -15.02
C ALA A 177 -5.83 -16.31 -14.08
N ARG A 178 -6.67 -16.16 -13.05
CA ARG A 178 -7.12 -17.25 -12.17
C ARG A 178 -8.64 -17.23 -12.07
N THR A 179 -9.31 -17.95 -12.96
CA THR A 179 -10.78 -17.94 -13.03
C THR A 179 -11.35 -19.31 -12.65
N ALA A 180 -12.25 -19.34 -11.67
CA ALA A 180 -13.04 -20.51 -11.35
C ALA A 180 -14.31 -20.49 -12.23
N ALA A 181 -14.42 -21.45 -13.15
CA ALA A 181 -15.55 -21.52 -14.07
C ALA A 181 -15.83 -22.96 -14.51
N GLY A 182 -17.06 -23.23 -14.92
CA GLY A 182 -17.49 -24.56 -15.37
C GLY A 182 -18.96 -24.61 -15.78
N PRO A 183 -19.46 -25.77 -16.22
CA PRO A 183 -20.83 -25.92 -16.68
C PRO A 183 -21.85 -25.80 -15.53
N GLY A 184 -23.11 -25.51 -15.86
CA GLY A 184 -24.20 -25.44 -14.88
C GLY A 184 -24.49 -26.77 -14.15
N SER A 185 -23.99 -27.88 -14.69
CA SER A 185 -24.07 -29.22 -14.09
C SER A 185 -23.02 -29.48 -13.01
N THR A 186 -22.03 -28.58 -12.82
CA THR A 186 -20.98 -28.76 -11.80
C THR A 186 -21.60 -28.84 -10.41
N PRO A 187 -21.28 -29.88 -9.61
CA PRO A 187 -21.76 -30.00 -8.23
C PRO A 187 -21.34 -28.81 -7.36
N VAL A 188 -22.22 -28.32 -6.50
CA VAL A 188 -21.96 -27.17 -5.62
C VAL A 188 -20.69 -27.34 -4.76
N ARG A 189 -20.41 -28.55 -4.28
CA ARG A 189 -19.17 -28.86 -3.55
C ARG A 189 -17.90 -28.67 -4.39
N GLU A 190 -17.97 -28.95 -5.69
CA GLU A 190 -16.85 -28.80 -6.61
C GLU A 190 -16.65 -27.33 -6.97
N VAL A 191 -17.73 -26.56 -7.05
CA VAL A 191 -17.68 -25.10 -7.16
C VAL A 191 -16.95 -24.50 -5.96
N ALA A 192 -17.34 -24.85 -4.73
CA ALA A 192 -16.67 -24.35 -3.52
C ALA A 192 -15.18 -24.69 -3.49
N ARG A 193 -14.81 -25.91 -3.91
CA ARG A 193 -13.41 -26.33 -4.02
C ARG A 193 -12.65 -25.57 -5.11
N ALA A 194 -13.28 -25.33 -6.26
CA ALA A 194 -12.67 -24.57 -7.35
C ALA A 194 -12.41 -23.11 -6.93
N LEU A 195 -13.33 -22.51 -6.17
CA LEU A 195 -13.18 -21.18 -5.58
C LEU A 195 -12.02 -21.13 -4.59
N GLU A 196 -11.92 -22.11 -3.69
CA GLU A 196 -10.81 -22.22 -2.73
C GLU A 196 -9.46 -22.37 -3.42
N VAL A 197 -9.35 -23.29 -4.40
CA VAL A 197 -8.10 -23.53 -5.14
C VAL A 197 -7.69 -22.32 -5.97
N ALA A 198 -8.65 -21.61 -6.56
CA ALA A 198 -8.38 -20.42 -7.35
C ALA A 198 -8.14 -19.17 -6.48
N ASP A 199 -8.40 -19.23 -5.17
CA ASP A 199 -8.44 -18.10 -4.24
C ASP A 199 -9.41 -17.00 -4.73
N ARG A 200 -10.63 -17.41 -5.12
CA ARG A 200 -11.66 -16.56 -5.72
C ARG A 200 -12.98 -16.64 -4.96
N SER A 201 -13.77 -15.58 -5.07
CA SER A 201 -15.09 -15.43 -4.41
C SER A 201 -16.29 -15.52 -5.36
N ALA A 202 -16.04 -15.80 -6.64
CA ALA A 202 -17.06 -15.94 -7.67
C ALA A 202 -16.72 -17.05 -8.68
N PHE A 203 -17.74 -17.84 -9.01
CA PHE A 203 -17.69 -18.93 -9.97
C PHE A 203 -18.57 -18.58 -11.16
N VAL A 204 -18.03 -18.70 -12.37
CA VAL A 204 -18.76 -18.41 -13.60
C VAL A 204 -19.33 -19.69 -14.19
N VAL A 205 -20.64 -19.67 -14.44
CA VAL A 205 -21.34 -20.71 -15.16
C VAL A 205 -21.21 -20.45 -16.65
N LEU A 206 -20.66 -21.44 -17.36
CA LEU A 206 -20.41 -21.40 -18.79
C LEU A 206 -21.37 -22.31 -19.55
N ASP A 207 -21.66 -21.95 -20.80
CA ASP A 207 -22.25 -22.87 -21.77
C ASP A 207 -21.19 -23.66 -22.55
N GLU A 208 -21.63 -24.46 -23.54
CA GLU A 208 -20.77 -25.30 -24.36
C GLU A 208 -19.76 -24.50 -25.20
N GLU A 209 -20.11 -23.26 -25.57
CA GLU A 209 -19.23 -22.32 -26.30
C GLU A 209 -18.35 -21.46 -25.38
N ARG A 210 -18.28 -21.77 -24.07
CA ARG A 210 -17.53 -21.01 -23.04
C ARG A 210 -18.01 -19.57 -22.84
N ARG A 211 -19.27 -19.28 -23.15
CA ARG A 211 -19.87 -17.96 -22.89
C ARG A 211 -20.37 -17.89 -21.45
N PRO A 212 -20.17 -16.76 -20.75
CA PRO A 212 -20.60 -16.63 -19.36
C PRO A 212 -22.12 -16.42 -19.29
N ILE A 213 -22.85 -17.47 -18.94
CA ILE A 213 -24.32 -17.44 -18.84
C ILE A 213 -24.81 -17.15 -17.42
N GLY A 214 -23.94 -17.28 -16.41
CA GLY A 214 -24.29 -16.97 -15.03
C GLY A 214 -23.09 -16.82 -14.10
N LEU A 215 -23.32 -16.25 -12.93
CA LEU A 215 -22.31 -16.05 -11.89
C LEU A 215 -22.88 -16.36 -10.51
N VAL A 216 -22.11 -17.10 -9.71
CA VAL A 216 -22.41 -17.50 -8.34
C VAL A 216 -21.30 -17.01 -7.43
N THR A 217 -21.65 -16.42 -6.29
CA THR A 217 -20.68 -15.92 -5.31
C THR A 217 -20.65 -16.75 -4.03
N ASP A 218 -19.62 -16.56 -3.20
CA ASP A 218 -19.58 -17.12 -1.83
C ASP A 218 -20.80 -16.76 -0.99
N SER A 219 -21.42 -15.61 -1.29
CA SER A 219 -22.63 -15.18 -0.57
C SER A 219 -23.84 -16.01 -0.98
N ASP A 220 -23.91 -16.46 -2.24
CA ASP A 220 -24.97 -17.36 -2.72
C ASP A 220 -24.78 -18.77 -2.17
N LEU A 221 -23.52 -19.26 -2.13
CA LEU A 221 -23.18 -20.54 -1.49
C LEU A 221 -23.58 -20.53 -0.02
N ARG A 222 -23.14 -19.53 0.75
CA ARG A 222 -23.50 -19.41 2.17
C ARG A 222 -25.01 -19.29 2.36
N ARG A 223 -25.70 -18.48 1.56
CA ARG A 223 -27.13 -18.24 1.72
C ARG A 223 -27.97 -19.47 1.41
N GLN A 224 -27.64 -20.27 0.40
CA GLN A 224 -28.53 -21.33 -0.10
C GLN A 224 -28.13 -22.72 0.37
N VAL A 225 -26.82 -22.97 0.59
CA VAL A 225 -26.34 -24.25 1.12
C VAL A 225 -26.51 -24.31 2.63
N ALA A 226 -26.17 -23.23 3.35
CA ALA A 226 -26.28 -23.25 4.82
C ALA A 226 -27.73 -23.24 5.33
N THR A 227 -28.68 -22.77 4.51
CA THR A 227 -30.12 -22.84 4.81
C THR A 227 -30.74 -24.18 4.40
N GLY A 228 -29.97 -25.09 3.80
CA GLY A 228 -30.46 -26.37 3.30
C GLY A 228 -31.37 -26.27 2.07
N SER A 229 -31.40 -25.10 1.40
CA SER A 229 -32.20 -24.89 0.19
C SER A 229 -31.62 -25.59 -1.03
N VAL A 230 -30.30 -25.79 -1.06
CA VAL A 230 -29.57 -26.54 -2.10
C VAL A 230 -28.53 -27.43 -1.40
N ALA A 231 -28.45 -28.71 -1.78
CA ALA A 231 -27.49 -29.65 -1.21
C ALA A 231 -26.11 -29.51 -1.89
N PRO A 232 -25.00 -29.85 -1.19
CA PRO A 232 -23.66 -29.78 -1.78
C PRO A 232 -23.45 -30.66 -3.03
N GLY A 233 -24.29 -31.68 -3.23
CA GLY A 233 -24.25 -32.56 -4.40
C GLY A 233 -25.06 -32.06 -5.59
N ASP A 234 -25.92 -31.05 -5.40
CA ASP A 234 -26.79 -30.54 -6.44
C ASP A 234 -25.99 -29.75 -7.48
N PRO A 235 -26.51 -29.62 -8.72
CA PRO A 235 -25.90 -28.76 -9.74
C PRO A 235 -25.85 -27.29 -9.32
N VAL A 236 -24.79 -26.57 -9.70
CA VAL A 236 -24.66 -25.12 -9.46
C VAL A 236 -25.79 -24.30 -10.09
N ALA A 237 -26.45 -24.82 -11.13
CA ALA A 237 -27.65 -24.21 -11.71
C ALA A 237 -28.80 -24.05 -10.68
N GLU A 238 -28.89 -24.93 -9.69
CA GLU A 238 -29.91 -24.85 -8.62
C GLU A 238 -29.70 -23.66 -7.69
N LEU A 239 -28.48 -23.11 -7.61
CA LEU A 239 -28.18 -21.87 -6.88
C LEU A 239 -28.73 -20.62 -7.58
N ARG A 240 -29.38 -20.79 -8.73
CA ARG A 240 -29.94 -19.72 -9.58
C ARG A 240 -28.91 -18.63 -9.87
N PRO A 241 -27.86 -18.96 -10.63
CA PRO A 241 -26.79 -18.02 -10.97
C PRO A 241 -27.37 -16.69 -11.48
N SER A 242 -26.84 -15.59 -10.98
CA SER A 242 -27.19 -14.26 -11.48
C SER A 242 -26.65 -14.08 -12.91
N PRO A 243 -27.31 -13.31 -13.78
CA PRO A 243 -26.80 -13.07 -15.13
C PRO A 243 -25.39 -12.48 -15.09
N ALA A 244 -24.44 -13.11 -15.78
CA ALA A 244 -23.08 -12.62 -15.83
C ALA A 244 -23.03 -11.28 -16.57
N ARG A 245 -22.43 -10.28 -15.94
CA ARG A 245 -22.16 -8.98 -16.55
C ARG A 245 -20.78 -9.00 -17.16
N THR A 246 -20.67 -8.50 -18.39
CA THR A 246 -19.43 -8.56 -19.17
C THR A 246 -18.78 -7.20 -19.37
N LEU A 247 -17.49 -7.23 -19.63
CA LEU A 247 -16.62 -6.08 -19.85
C LEU A 247 -15.62 -6.44 -20.95
N SER A 248 -15.26 -5.49 -21.81
CA SER A 248 -14.22 -5.73 -22.81
C SER A 248 -12.82 -5.83 -22.16
N PRO A 249 -11.89 -6.59 -22.76
CA PRO A 249 -10.52 -6.70 -22.27
C PRO A 249 -9.80 -5.34 -22.23
N GLU A 250 -10.25 -4.40 -23.07
CA GLU A 250 -9.67 -3.05 -23.20
C GLU A 250 -10.29 -2.03 -22.22
N ALA A 251 -11.25 -2.42 -21.39
CA ALA A 251 -11.88 -1.51 -20.46
C ALA A 251 -10.91 -1.03 -19.37
N THR A 252 -11.18 0.14 -18.79
CA THR A 252 -10.35 0.70 -17.72
C THR A 252 -10.81 0.22 -16.35
N PRO A 253 -9.93 0.20 -15.33
CA PRO A 253 -10.32 -0.04 -13.94
C PRO A 253 -11.52 0.82 -13.49
N SER A 254 -11.52 2.10 -13.81
CA SER A 254 -12.60 3.02 -13.42
C SER A 254 -13.89 2.75 -14.20
N GLY A 255 -13.79 2.35 -15.48
CA GLY A 255 -14.93 1.85 -16.25
C GLY A 255 -15.53 0.57 -15.66
N ALA A 256 -14.69 -0.36 -15.20
CA ALA A 256 -15.14 -1.58 -14.52
C ALA A 256 -15.85 -1.29 -13.19
N LEU A 257 -15.33 -0.37 -12.36
CA LEU A 257 -16.00 0.06 -11.13
C LEU A 257 -17.35 0.74 -11.42
N LEU A 258 -17.41 1.57 -12.45
CA LEU A 258 -18.66 2.23 -12.84
C LEU A 258 -19.71 1.22 -13.28
N GLU A 259 -19.32 0.20 -14.03
CA GLU A 259 -20.22 -0.88 -14.47
C GLU A 259 -20.69 -1.74 -13.29
N MET A 260 -19.80 -2.04 -12.35
CA MET A 260 -20.12 -2.68 -11.06
C MET A 260 -21.16 -1.88 -10.28
N LEU A 261 -20.96 -0.57 -10.13
CA LEU A 261 -21.88 0.34 -9.43
C LEU A 261 -23.24 0.45 -10.13
N ARG A 262 -23.25 0.65 -11.45
CA ARG A 262 -24.48 0.76 -12.26
C ARG A 262 -25.39 -0.45 -12.13
N HIS A 263 -24.79 -1.63 -12.03
CA HIS A 263 -25.51 -2.90 -12.00
C HIS A 263 -25.60 -3.51 -10.60
N GLY A 264 -25.02 -2.88 -9.58
CA GLY A 264 -24.99 -3.38 -8.22
C GLY A 264 -24.27 -4.72 -8.07
N VAL A 265 -23.25 -4.98 -8.89
CA VAL A 265 -22.47 -6.22 -8.91
C VAL A 265 -21.05 -5.95 -8.44
N ARG A 266 -20.39 -6.96 -7.85
CA ARG A 266 -18.99 -6.84 -7.37
C ARG A 266 -17.98 -7.58 -8.26
N HIS A 267 -18.46 -8.24 -9.29
CA HIS A 267 -17.69 -9.08 -10.20
C HIS A 267 -18.15 -8.83 -11.63
N LEU A 268 -17.20 -8.74 -12.56
CA LEU A 268 -17.45 -8.63 -13.99
C LEU A 268 -16.67 -9.72 -14.72
N CYS A 269 -17.29 -10.30 -15.75
CA CYS A 269 -16.67 -11.24 -16.66
C CYS A 269 -15.97 -10.49 -17.79
N VAL A 270 -14.69 -10.72 -17.99
CA VAL A 270 -13.96 -10.23 -19.15
C VAL A 270 -14.16 -11.25 -20.27
N THR A 271 -14.73 -10.84 -21.40
CA THR A 271 -14.96 -11.71 -22.57
C THR A 271 -14.19 -11.20 -23.79
N GLU A 272 -14.00 -12.01 -24.83
CA GLU A 272 -13.10 -11.66 -25.95
C GLU A 272 -13.42 -10.35 -26.65
N ASP A 273 -14.71 -10.02 -26.78
CA ASP A 273 -15.19 -8.77 -27.42
C ASP A 273 -15.96 -7.86 -26.46
N GLY A 274 -15.98 -8.20 -25.16
CA GLY A 274 -16.74 -7.51 -24.12
C GLY A 274 -18.24 -7.78 -24.09
N SER A 275 -18.78 -8.55 -25.04
CA SER A 275 -20.18 -8.95 -25.06
C SER A 275 -20.42 -10.26 -24.28
N PRO A 276 -21.65 -10.52 -23.82
CA PRO A 276 -22.05 -11.81 -23.25
C PRO A 276 -22.01 -12.97 -24.25
N GLY A 277 -21.93 -12.66 -25.55
CA GLY A 277 -21.94 -13.64 -26.63
C GLY A 277 -20.57 -14.23 -26.97
N SER A 278 -19.49 -13.73 -26.37
CA SER A 278 -18.12 -14.21 -26.63
C SER A 278 -17.53 -14.98 -25.45
N ALA A 279 -16.46 -15.72 -25.72
CA ALA A 279 -15.85 -16.62 -24.76
C ALA A 279 -15.26 -15.85 -23.55
N LEU A 280 -15.39 -16.45 -22.37
CA LEU A 280 -14.79 -15.93 -21.14
C LEU A 280 -13.26 -15.96 -21.20
N ARG A 281 -12.64 -14.80 -21.00
CA ARG A 281 -11.20 -14.60 -20.77
C ARG A 281 -10.85 -14.67 -19.29
N GLY A 282 -11.71 -14.12 -18.43
CA GLY A 282 -11.63 -14.32 -16.98
C GLY A 282 -12.58 -13.43 -16.18
N VAL A 283 -12.34 -13.28 -14.89
CA VAL A 283 -13.21 -12.51 -13.98
C VAL A 283 -12.39 -11.46 -13.24
N VAL A 284 -12.96 -10.27 -13.09
CA VAL A 284 -12.42 -9.22 -12.24
C VAL A 284 -13.39 -8.90 -11.11
N SER A 285 -12.87 -8.82 -9.88
CA SER A 285 -13.61 -8.38 -8.70
C SER A 285 -13.32 -6.91 -8.37
N GLU A 286 -14.25 -6.25 -7.69
CA GLU A 286 -14.09 -4.88 -7.17
C GLU A 286 -12.77 -4.72 -6.39
N HIS A 287 -12.41 -5.73 -5.60
CA HIS A 287 -11.17 -5.77 -4.84
C HIS A 287 -9.91 -5.72 -5.74
N GLU A 288 -9.90 -6.49 -6.83
CA GLU A 288 -8.79 -6.50 -7.78
C GLU A 288 -8.68 -5.19 -8.57
N VAL A 289 -9.83 -4.59 -8.92
CA VAL A 289 -9.84 -3.28 -9.55
C VAL A 289 -9.23 -2.24 -8.61
N ALA A 290 -9.58 -2.26 -7.33
CA ALA A 290 -8.98 -1.38 -6.33
C ALA A 290 -7.46 -1.60 -6.15
N LEU A 291 -7.00 -2.85 -6.17
CA LEU A 291 -5.57 -3.20 -6.09
C LEU A 291 -4.78 -2.72 -7.33
N SER A 292 -5.38 -2.77 -8.52
CA SER A 292 -4.75 -2.31 -9.77
C SER A 292 -4.41 -0.82 -9.73
N ARG A 293 -5.35 0.04 -9.27
CA ARG A 293 -5.15 1.50 -9.12
C ARG A 293 -3.99 1.82 -8.17
N GLY A 294 -3.88 1.08 -7.07
CA GLY A 294 -2.78 1.24 -6.10
C GLY A 294 -1.42 0.82 -6.67
N THR A 295 -1.39 -0.25 -7.47
CA THR A 295 -0.15 -0.80 -8.05
C THR A 295 0.49 0.15 -9.07
N HIS A 296 -0.31 0.80 -9.91
CA HIS A 296 0.17 1.81 -10.87
C HIS A 296 0.73 3.06 -10.21
N ALA A 297 0.03 3.59 -9.19
CA ALA A 297 0.47 4.75 -8.41
C ALA A 297 1.85 4.52 -7.79
N ILE A 298 2.05 3.34 -7.22
CA ILE A 298 3.27 2.94 -6.53
C ILE A 298 4.44 2.79 -7.50
N ALA A 299 4.22 2.26 -8.71
CA ALA A 299 5.26 2.13 -9.73
C ALA A 299 5.84 3.51 -10.10
N LEU A 300 4.97 4.49 -10.38
CA LEU A 300 5.36 5.86 -10.69
C LEU A 300 6.14 6.50 -9.53
N LEU A 301 5.66 6.34 -8.28
CA LEU A 301 6.37 6.87 -7.10
C LEU A 301 7.76 6.25 -6.92
N ARG A 302 7.93 4.96 -7.23
CA ARG A 302 9.24 4.29 -7.17
C ARG A 302 10.19 4.83 -8.24
N GLU A 303 9.71 5.04 -9.45
CA GLU A 303 10.52 5.63 -10.53
C GLU A 303 10.93 7.07 -10.21
N ILE A 304 10.04 7.87 -9.62
CA ILE A 304 10.38 9.22 -9.16
C ILE A 304 11.54 9.18 -8.16
N ARG A 305 11.46 8.31 -7.15
CA ARG A 305 12.51 8.17 -6.13
C ARG A 305 13.85 7.69 -6.70
N ARG A 306 13.83 6.90 -7.78
CA ARG A 306 15.02 6.33 -8.44
C ARG A 306 15.53 7.14 -9.62
N SER A 307 14.76 8.13 -10.07
CA SER A 307 15.10 8.97 -11.20
C SER A 307 16.51 9.53 -11.04
N ARG A 308 17.21 9.78 -12.15
CA ARG A 308 18.59 10.29 -12.17
C ARG A 308 18.72 11.64 -12.86
N SER A 309 17.61 12.22 -13.34
CA SER A 309 17.62 13.52 -13.99
C SER A 309 16.32 14.30 -13.75
N PRO A 310 16.39 15.64 -13.66
CA PRO A 310 15.20 16.49 -13.60
C PRO A 310 14.26 16.29 -14.81
N ALA A 311 14.80 16.08 -16.02
CA ALA A 311 14.01 15.79 -17.21
C ALA A 311 13.20 14.49 -17.09
N ALA A 312 13.77 13.43 -16.49
CA ALA A 312 13.03 12.20 -16.22
C ALA A 312 11.96 12.42 -15.14
N LEU A 313 12.25 13.21 -14.09
CA LEU A 313 11.23 13.61 -13.11
C LEU A 313 10.08 14.38 -13.74
N ARG A 314 10.35 15.21 -14.74
CA ARG A 314 9.32 15.92 -15.49
C ARG A 314 8.38 14.96 -16.21
N ALA A 315 8.93 14.00 -16.96
CA ALA A 315 8.15 13.01 -17.70
C ALA A 315 7.33 12.13 -16.75
N LEU A 316 7.90 11.71 -15.61
CA LEU A 316 7.20 10.95 -14.59
C LEU A 316 6.10 11.78 -13.91
N GLY A 317 6.35 13.06 -13.65
CA GLY A 317 5.34 14.00 -13.15
C GLY A 317 4.17 14.17 -14.12
N GLU A 318 4.44 14.24 -15.43
CA GLU A 318 3.40 14.28 -16.47
C GLU A 318 2.57 12.98 -16.51
N GLN A 319 3.19 11.82 -16.26
CA GLN A 319 2.46 10.56 -16.13
C GLN A 319 1.57 10.52 -14.87
N VAL A 320 2.05 11.06 -13.74
CA VAL A 320 1.24 11.22 -12.52
C VAL A 320 0.06 12.15 -12.77
N ASP A 321 0.28 13.31 -13.39
CA ASP A 321 -0.78 14.27 -13.73
C ASP A 321 -1.83 13.63 -14.65
N GLY A 322 -1.38 12.88 -15.66
CA GLY A 322 -2.26 12.12 -16.56
C GLY A 322 -3.04 11.03 -15.83
N MET A 323 -2.45 10.39 -14.82
CA MET A 323 -3.15 9.43 -13.96
C MET A 323 -4.18 10.12 -13.08
N LEU A 324 -3.84 11.22 -12.42
CA LEU A 324 -4.77 12.01 -11.60
C LEU A 324 -5.98 12.48 -12.42
N ALA A 325 -5.74 12.98 -13.65
CA ALA A 325 -6.79 13.40 -14.56
C ALA A 325 -7.71 12.25 -14.98
N ARG A 326 -7.16 11.05 -15.20
CA ARG A 326 -7.95 9.84 -15.52
C ARG A 326 -8.73 9.29 -14.34
N GLU A 327 -8.34 9.62 -13.11
CA GLU A 327 -8.90 9.03 -11.90
C GLU A 327 -9.84 9.98 -11.13
N LEU A 328 -9.94 11.25 -11.53
CA LEU A 328 -10.82 12.25 -10.94
C LEU A 328 -12.17 12.28 -11.68
N HIS A 329 -13.09 11.38 -11.33
CA HIS A 329 -14.42 11.28 -11.96
C HIS A 329 -15.49 12.06 -11.20
N GLY A 330 -15.28 12.25 -9.89
CA GLY A 330 -16.20 12.95 -9.01
C GLY A 330 -15.51 13.55 -7.77
N PRO A 331 -16.23 14.36 -6.96
CA PRO A 331 -15.68 14.97 -5.74
C PRO A 331 -15.19 13.94 -4.71
N GLU A 332 -15.72 12.72 -4.73
CA GLU A 332 -15.30 11.59 -3.89
C GLU A 332 -13.88 11.09 -4.17
N ASP A 333 -13.37 11.30 -5.39
CA ASP A 333 -12.00 10.91 -5.77
C ASP A 333 -10.97 11.96 -5.31
N ALA A 334 -11.41 13.19 -5.05
CA ALA A 334 -10.53 14.32 -4.76
C ALA A 334 -9.59 14.08 -3.56
N PRO A 335 -10.02 13.49 -2.42
CA PRO A 335 -9.11 13.20 -1.32
C PRO A 335 -8.00 12.19 -1.67
N TRP A 336 -8.30 11.19 -2.51
CA TRP A 336 -7.31 10.21 -2.94
C TRP A 336 -6.35 10.81 -3.96
N CYS A 337 -6.87 11.52 -4.97
CA CYS A 337 -6.06 12.23 -5.95
C CYS A 337 -5.13 13.25 -5.28
N ALA A 338 -5.64 14.02 -4.30
CA ALA A 338 -4.85 15.01 -3.57
C ALA A 338 -3.72 14.36 -2.77
N ARG A 339 -3.98 13.22 -2.09
CA ARG A 339 -2.94 12.46 -1.39
C ARG A 339 -1.89 11.89 -2.34
N LEU A 340 -2.30 11.30 -3.46
CA LEU A 340 -1.35 10.77 -4.45
C LEU A 340 -0.47 11.89 -5.02
N ALA A 341 -1.10 13.01 -5.38
CA ALA A 341 -0.41 14.17 -5.91
C ALA A 341 0.58 14.73 -4.86
N LEU A 342 0.22 14.77 -3.59
CA LEU A 342 1.12 15.15 -2.50
C LEU A 342 2.33 14.21 -2.42
N GLU A 343 2.11 12.89 -2.38
CA GLU A 343 3.19 11.92 -2.27
C GLU A 343 4.13 11.95 -3.48
N ALA A 344 3.59 12.17 -4.69
CA ALA A 344 4.39 12.34 -5.89
C ALA A 344 5.26 13.59 -5.82
N ARG A 345 4.69 14.74 -5.41
CA ARG A 345 5.45 15.99 -5.25
C ARG A 345 6.51 15.87 -4.16
N ARG A 346 6.17 15.24 -3.03
CA ARG A 346 7.13 14.97 -1.95
C ARG A 346 8.28 14.10 -2.45
N ALA A 347 7.99 13.06 -3.22
CA ALA A 347 9.01 12.19 -3.80
C ALA A 347 9.92 12.94 -4.78
N VAL A 348 9.36 13.80 -5.65
CA VAL A 348 10.14 14.66 -6.54
C VAL A 348 11.02 15.63 -5.74
N PHE A 349 10.43 16.30 -4.76
CA PHE A 349 11.13 17.27 -3.91
C PHE A 349 12.31 16.63 -3.18
N LEU A 350 12.08 15.51 -2.49
CA LEU A 350 13.14 14.80 -1.77
C LEU A 350 14.25 14.31 -2.71
N ARG A 351 13.90 13.89 -3.93
CA ARG A 351 14.90 13.46 -4.90
C ARG A 351 15.78 14.62 -5.37
N ILE A 352 15.17 15.77 -5.62
CA ILE A 352 15.88 17.00 -6.00
C ILE A 352 16.74 17.53 -4.86
N GLU A 353 16.19 17.55 -3.65
CA GLU A 353 16.89 17.97 -2.43
C GLU A 353 18.13 17.10 -2.20
N GLN A 354 18.00 15.78 -2.36
CA GLN A 354 19.12 14.85 -2.27
C GLN A 354 20.24 15.18 -3.28
N TRP A 355 19.89 15.53 -4.52
CA TRP A 355 20.87 15.95 -5.52
C TRP A 355 21.55 17.27 -5.17
N ALA A 356 20.75 18.27 -4.79
CA ALA A 356 21.27 19.59 -4.42
C ALA A 356 22.23 19.48 -3.22
N ARG A 357 21.87 18.69 -2.20
CA ARG A 357 22.74 18.43 -1.05
C ARG A 357 24.00 17.64 -1.43
N GLY A 358 23.88 16.68 -2.34
CA GLY A 358 25.03 15.90 -2.83
C GLY A 358 26.12 16.75 -3.49
N GLU A 359 25.74 17.82 -4.19
CA GLU A 359 26.68 18.74 -4.83
C GLU A 359 27.27 19.77 -3.86
N MET A 360 26.51 20.14 -2.83
CA MET A 360 26.89 21.19 -1.87
C MET A 360 27.59 20.66 -0.61
N GLY A 361 27.59 19.34 -0.40
CA GLY A 361 28.09 18.72 0.82
C GLY A 361 27.10 18.80 2.00
N SER A 362 27.46 18.18 3.12
CA SER A 362 26.61 18.16 4.31
C SER A 362 26.66 19.51 5.04
N PRO A 363 25.55 19.99 5.60
CA PRO A 363 25.57 21.22 6.40
C PRO A 363 26.36 21.01 7.69
N ALA A 364 27.00 22.07 8.18
CA ALA A 364 27.75 22.03 9.44
C ALA A 364 26.86 21.81 10.67
N VAL A 365 25.58 22.16 10.57
CA VAL A 365 24.56 22.00 11.61
C VAL A 365 23.26 21.45 11.00
N PRO A 366 22.32 20.90 11.81
CA PRO A 366 21.03 20.44 11.30
C PRO A 366 20.27 21.53 10.54
N VAL A 367 19.75 21.16 9.37
CA VAL A 367 18.91 22.02 8.52
C VAL A 367 17.61 21.28 8.21
N THR A 368 16.47 21.92 8.48
CA THR A 368 15.13 21.38 8.25
C THR A 368 14.49 22.07 7.05
N LEU A 369 13.88 21.29 6.16
CA LEU A 369 13.08 21.80 5.06
C LEU A 369 11.60 21.50 5.31
N ALA A 370 10.74 22.49 5.11
CA ALA A 370 9.29 22.34 5.24
C ALA A 370 8.60 22.73 3.93
N LEU A 371 7.87 21.79 3.32
CA LEU A 371 6.98 22.11 2.20
C LEU A 371 5.89 23.07 2.67
N ALA A 372 5.60 24.09 1.87
CA ALA A 372 4.66 25.15 2.18
C ALA A 372 3.58 25.27 1.10
N GLY A 373 2.68 26.24 1.26
CA GLY A 373 1.65 26.52 0.26
C GLY A 373 0.64 25.38 0.07
N SER A 374 0.06 25.30 -1.13
CA SER A 374 -0.93 24.28 -1.51
C SER A 374 -0.35 22.86 -1.48
N VAL A 375 0.94 22.72 -1.79
CA VAL A 375 1.67 21.45 -1.69
C VAL A 375 1.82 21.05 -0.23
N GLY A 376 2.28 21.94 0.64
CA GLY A 376 2.42 21.67 2.08
C GLY A 376 1.09 21.33 2.78
N ARG A 377 -0.02 21.93 2.34
CA ARG A 377 -1.37 21.60 2.86
C ARG A 377 -1.99 20.32 2.26
N GLY A 378 -1.36 19.73 1.24
CA GLY A 378 -1.90 18.55 0.56
C GLY A 378 -3.15 18.84 -0.28
N GLU A 379 -3.31 20.09 -0.73
CA GLU A 379 -4.48 20.56 -1.50
C GLU A 379 -4.20 20.64 -3.01
N SER A 380 -2.93 20.50 -3.41
CA SER A 380 -2.53 20.67 -4.81
C SER A 380 -2.84 19.42 -5.64
N LEU A 381 -3.65 19.57 -6.68
CA LEU A 381 -3.95 18.51 -7.67
C LEU A 381 -3.20 18.68 -8.99
N THR A 382 -2.77 19.90 -9.31
CA THR A 382 -2.02 20.23 -10.52
C THR A 382 -0.56 20.54 -10.19
N ARG A 383 0.34 20.39 -11.16
CA ARG A 383 1.73 20.86 -11.01
C ARG A 383 1.75 22.40 -10.97
N THR A 384 1.86 22.91 -9.75
CA THR A 384 1.96 24.33 -9.38
C THR A 384 3.39 24.63 -8.92
N ASP A 385 3.64 25.77 -8.30
CA ASP A 385 4.86 25.98 -7.56
C ASP A 385 4.98 24.95 -6.40
N CYS A 386 6.21 24.64 -6.00
CA CYS A 386 6.48 23.78 -4.84
C CYS A 386 7.22 24.61 -3.79
N PRO A 387 6.54 25.56 -3.12
CA PRO A 387 7.21 26.43 -2.16
C PRO A 387 7.65 25.63 -0.95
N PHE A 388 8.82 25.97 -0.42
CA PHE A 388 9.38 25.37 0.78
C PHE A 388 10.13 26.41 1.60
N LEU A 389 10.27 26.13 2.89
CA LEU A 389 11.04 26.92 3.84
C LEU A 389 12.25 26.12 4.28
N VAL A 390 13.36 26.82 4.53
CA VAL A 390 14.59 26.22 5.05
C VAL A 390 14.91 26.85 6.39
N PHE A 391 15.02 26.03 7.43
CA PHE A 391 15.34 26.42 8.79
C PHE A 391 16.72 25.86 9.16
N GLY A 392 17.62 26.72 9.63
CA GLY A 392 18.93 26.33 10.14
C GLY A 392 18.96 26.38 11.65
N GLY A 393 19.70 25.45 12.27
CA GLY A 393 20.06 25.56 13.69
C GLY A 393 21.02 26.72 13.96
N GLU A 394 21.31 26.97 15.24
CA GLU A 394 22.30 27.95 15.65
C GLU A 394 23.67 27.63 15.02
N GLY A 395 24.30 28.63 14.39
CA GLY A 395 25.54 28.45 13.63
C GLY A 395 25.37 27.95 12.19
N ALA A 396 24.15 27.91 11.64
CA ALA A 396 23.92 27.59 10.23
C ALA A 396 24.51 28.66 9.30
N ASP A 397 25.18 28.24 8.24
CA ASP A 397 25.71 29.12 7.21
C ASP A 397 24.58 29.61 6.28
N PRO A 398 24.22 30.92 6.32
CA PRO A 398 23.17 31.46 5.47
C PRO A 398 23.51 31.35 3.97
N GLY A 399 24.81 31.40 3.62
CA GLY A 399 25.30 31.27 2.25
C GLY A 399 25.06 29.87 1.70
N TRP A 400 25.37 28.84 2.48
CA TRP A 400 25.07 27.45 2.16
C TRP A 400 23.55 27.22 2.04
N MET A 401 22.75 27.70 3.00
CA MET A 401 21.29 27.55 2.96
C MET A 401 20.69 28.21 1.72
N ALA A 402 21.11 29.43 1.38
CA ALA A 402 20.67 30.13 0.18
C ALA A 402 21.10 29.40 -1.10
N GLY A 403 22.29 28.78 -1.11
CA GLY A 403 22.74 27.93 -2.21
C GLY A 403 21.86 26.69 -2.38
N LEU A 404 21.48 26.03 -1.28
CA LEU A 404 20.61 24.86 -1.30
C LEU A 404 19.24 25.22 -1.87
N VAL A 405 18.65 26.33 -1.44
CA VAL A 405 17.36 26.82 -1.97
C VAL A 405 17.45 27.03 -3.48
N ARG A 406 18.47 27.77 -3.97
CA ARG A 406 18.66 28.00 -5.41
C ARG A 406 18.86 26.70 -6.19
N GLY A 407 19.60 25.75 -5.62
CA GLY A 407 19.85 24.45 -6.24
C GLY A 407 18.60 23.59 -6.36
N ILE A 408 17.71 23.65 -5.37
CA ILE A 408 16.41 22.96 -5.38
C ILE A 408 15.45 23.63 -6.35
N ASP A 409 15.30 24.96 -6.28
CA ASP A 409 14.38 25.73 -7.13
C ASP A 409 14.68 25.52 -8.63
N ALA A 410 15.95 25.62 -9.03
CA ALA A 410 16.37 25.42 -10.41
C ALA A 410 15.95 24.04 -10.94
N ARG A 411 16.18 22.99 -10.14
CA ARG A 411 15.83 21.61 -10.50
C ARG A 411 14.34 21.33 -10.46
N LEU A 412 13.58 21.99 -9.58
CA LEU A 412 12.12 21.91 -9.58
C LEU A 412 11.55 22.48 -10.88
N VAL A 413 12.08 23.61 -11.36
CA VAL A 413 11.69 24.18 -12.67
C VAL A 413 12.04 23.23 -13.81
N GLU A 414 13.21 22.60 -13.80
CA GLU A 414 13.58 21.59 -14.80
C GLU A 414 12.69 20.33 -14.74
N ALA A 415 12.30 19.92 -13.53
CA ALA A 415 11.28 18.88 -13.30
C ALA A 415 9.85 19.33 -13.67
N GLY A 416 9.71 20.57 -14.14
CA GLY A 416 8.49 21.12 -14.74
C GLY A 416 7.47 21.68 -13.76
N PHE A 417 7.91 22.06 -12.56
CA PHE A 417 7.12 22.91 -11.64
C PHE A 417 7.15 24.37 -12.11
N GLU A 418 6.16 25.17 -11.70
CA GLU A 418 6.21 26.61 -11.92
C GLU A 418 7.36 27.22 -11.12
N ALA A 419 7.99 28.26 -11.70
CA ALA A 419 9.00 29.02 -10.99
C ALA A 419 8.39 29.65 -9.73
N PRO A 420 9.12 29.69 -8.60
CA PRO A 420 8.64 30.31 -7.37
C PRO A 420 8.22 31.76 -7.62
N ARG A 421 6.99 32.12 -7.25
CA ARG A 421 6.49 33.50 -7.39
C ARG A 421 7.07 34.46 -6.35
N TRP A 422 7.59 33.91 -5.26
CA TRP A 422 8.21 34.63 -4.16
C TRP A 422 9.65 34.15 -4.08
N GLY A 423 10.63 35.04 -4.32
CA GLY A 423 12.05 34.69 -4.26
C GLY A 423 12.42 34.08 -2.90
N ALA A 424 13.47 33.26 -2.88
CA ALA A 424 14.00 32.58 -1.70
C ALA A 424 13.93 33.46 -0.43
N LEU A 425 12.95 33.19 0.44
CA LEU A 425 12.83 33.84 1.75
C LEU A 425 13.65 33.03 2.74
N ALA A 426 14.94 33.39 2.88
CA ALA A 426 15.68 33.06 4.09
C ALA A 426 15.00 33.79 5.26
N ALA A 427 14.69 33.07 6.34
CA ALA A 427 14.18 33.70 7.55
C ALA A 427 15.24 34.70 8.09
N PRO A 428 14.82 35.83 8.69
CA PRO A 428 15.73 36.91 9.05
C PRO A 428 16.65 36.49 10.21
N GLU A 429 17.88 37.00 10.15
CA GLU A 429 18.80 37.08 11.27
C GLU A 429 18.10 37.63 12.54
N GLU A 430 18.45 37.02 13.67
CA GLU A 430 18.42 37.52 15.06
C GLU A 430 17.20 38.33 15.54
N ARG A 431 16.56 37.81 16.60
CA ARG A 431 15.99 38.66 17.67
C ARG A 431 16.46 38.19 19.03
#